data_AF-A0A4Q5XDD9-F1
#
_entry.id   AF-A0A4Q5XDD9-F1
#
_cell.length_a   1.000
_cell.length_b   1.000
_cell.length_c   1.000
_cell.angle_alpha   90.00
_cell.angle_beta   90.00
_cell.angle_gamma   90.00
#
_symmetry.space_group_name_H-M   'P 1'
#
loop_
_entity.id
_entity.type
_entity.pdbx_description
1 polymer ?
#
loop_
_entity_poly.entity_id
_entity_poly.type
_entity_poly.pdbx_seq_one_letter_code
_entity_poly.pdbx_strand_id
1 'polypeptide(L)'
;MPDRMSVSAANSKLTRLVDLLGQAGSVLVCYSGGIDSAVVLAAASRALGSRAVGMTAVSPSLPASEREDAERIAREVGAEHRLVESAELLREGYVNNGPDRCFHCKSELYDLAAQKRIEWQLAVVVNGTNLDDLGDYRPGLEAAKLAGVRSPFVELGFRKADVREVAQELGLSAWDKPAAACLSSRIPYGTSVTPERLQQVGGFEAALRELGFRRSRVRYHDKIARIELDLEDLPRLLEPATRGAVLAAGKANGFVYVTLDLAGYRMGSHNEVLSGRSLRIV
;
A
#
# COMPACT_ATOMS: atom_id res chain seq x y z
N MET A 1 47.60 14.69 -17.17
CA MET A 1 46.15 14.96 -17.18
C MET A 1 45.54 14.13 -16.07
N PRO A 2 45.02 14.73 -14.98
CA PRO A 2 44.52 13.94 -13.87
C PRO A 2 43.09 13.46 -14.17
N ASP A 3 43.01 12.13 -14.21
CA ASP A 3 41.95 11.25 -13.74
C ASP A 3 40.62 11.88 -13.29
N ARG A 4 39.55 11.58 -14.04
CA ARG A 4 38.15 11.96 -13.76
C ARG A 4 37.34 10.83 -13.11
N MET A 5 37.97 9.78 -12.54
CA MET A 5 37.26 8.58 -12.06
C MET A 5 37.32 8.31 -10.54
N SER A 6 37.46 9.31 -9.65
CA SER A 6 37.58 9.03 -8.20
C SER A 6 36.62 9.77 -7.25
N VAL A 7 35.51 10.33 -7.74
CA VAL A 7 34.46 10.90 -6.86
C VAL A 7 33.07 10.45 -7.34
N SER A 8 32.50 9.37 -6.76
CA SER A 8 31.04 9.23 -6.50
C SER A 8 30.54 7.85 -6.03
N ALA A 9 31.34 6.78 -5.96
CA ALA A 9 30.84 5.49 -5.44
C ALA A 9 30.62 5.50 -3.90
N ALA A 10 31.34 6.34 -3.15
CA ALA A 10 31.32 6.38 -1.69
C ALA A 10 30.18 7.24 -1.09
N ASN A 11 29.28 7.83 -1.90
CA ASN A 11 28.27 8.77 -1.39
C ASN A 11 26.94 8.76 -2.17
N SER A 12 26.58 7.62 -2.79
CA SER A 12 25.26 7.50 -3.41
C SER A 12 24.16 7.46 -2.33
N LYS A 13 22.94 7.83 -2.71
CA LYS A 13 21.76 7.74 -1.83
C LYS A 13 21.55 6.30 -1.34
N LEU A 14 21.72 5.32 -2.23
CA LEU A 14 21.65 3.91 -1.86
C LEU A 14 22.69 3.54 -0.81
N THR A 15 23.96 3.94 -0.97
CA THR A 15 25.02 3.67 0.01
C THR A 15 24.66 4.24 1.38
N ARG A 16 24.21 5.49 1.45
CA ARG A 16 23.78 6.13 2.71
C ARG A 16 22.63 5.38 3.39
N LEU A 17 21.68 4.86 2.60
CA LEU A 17 20.55 4.08 3.09
C LEU A 17 20.99 2.71 3.62
N VAL A 18 21.85 2.01 2.89
CA VAL A 18 22.43 0.73 3.29
C VAL A 18 23.23 0.88 4.59
N ASP A 19 24.07 1.92 4.69
CA ASP A 19 24.88 2.20 5.87
C ASP A 19 24.03 2.48 7.11
N LEU A 20 23.00 3.33 6.98
CA LEU A 20 22.07 3.65 8.08
C LEU A 20 21.34 2.40 8.58
N LEU A 21 20.87 1.55 7.67
CA LEU A 21 20.19 0.31 8.01
C LEU A 21 21.15 -0.72 8.64
N GLY A 22 22.38 -0.81 8.13
CA GLY A 22 23.43 -1.70 8.65
C GLY A 22 23.78 -1.42 10.12
N GLN A 23 23.78 -0.15 10.52
CA GLN A 23 24.04 0.25 11.92
C GLN A 23 23.00 -0.26 12.92
N ALA A 24 21.79 -0.64 12.47
CA ALA A 24 20.76 -1.18 13.34
C ALA A 24 21.00 -2.65 13.73
N GLY A 25 21.90 -3.36 13.03
CA GLY A 25 22.23 -4.79 13.23
C GLY A 25 21.13 -5.79 12.82
N SER A 26 19.85 -5.42 12.90
CA SER A 26 18.72 -6.18 12.34
C SER A 26 17.46 -5.35 12.28
N VAL A 27 16.63 -5.56 11.25
CA VAL A 27 15.42 -4.75 11.03
C VAL A 27 14.22 -5.58 10.62
N LEU A 28 13.05 -5.17 11.12
CA LEU A 28 11.75 -5.56 10.59
C LEU A 28 11.24 -4.41 9.73
N VAL A 29 11.04 -4.65 8.44
CA VAL A 29 10.51 -3.66 7.51
C VAL A 29 9.00 -3.85 7.39
N CYS A 30 8.20 -2.86 7.79
CA CYS A 30 6.76 -2.84 7.49
C CYS A 30 6.58 -2.68 5.97
N TYR A 31 6.36 -3.81 5.30
CA TYR A 31 6.45 -3.94 3.85
C TYR A 31 5.07 -4.11 3.22
N SER A 32 4.71 -3.21 2.30
CA SER A 32 3.38 -3.20 1.66
C SER A 32 3.40 -3.53 0.18
N GLY A 33 4.56 -3.91 -0.39
CA GLY A 33 4.71 -4.11 -1.84
C GLY A 33 4.75 -2.83 -2.69
N GLY A 34 4.62 -1.66 -2.07
CA GLY A 34 4.80 -0.36 -2.74
C GLY A 34 6.26 0.02 -2.87
N ILE A 35 6.58 0.86 -3.87
CA ILE A 35 7.95 1.29 -4.20
C ILE A 35 8.76 1.74 -2.98
N ASP A 36 8.16 2.57 -2.12
CA ASP A 36 8.86 3.11 -0.95
C ASP A 36 9.30 2.00 0.01
N SER A 37 8.36 1.14 0.42
CA SER A 37 8.66 0.02 1.31
C SER A 37 9.56 -1.05 0.66
N ALA A 38 9.47 -1.22 -0.67
CA ALA A 38 10.32 -2.15 -1.42
C ALA A 38 11.77 -1.68 -1.46
N VAL A 39 12.02 -0.38 -1.65
CA VAL A 39 13.36 0.20 -1.59
C VAL A 39 13.98 0.02 -0.19
N VAL A 40 13.21 0.26 0.88
CA VAL A 40 13.70 0.01 2.25
C VAL A 40 14.03 -1.47 2.44
N LEU A 41 13.15 -2.38 2.01
CA LEU A 41 13.38 -3.82 2.14
C LEU A 41 14.62 -4.27 1.36
N ALA A 42 14.80 -3.78 0.14
CA ALA A 42 15.95 -4.11 -0.68
C ALA A 42 17.27 -3.59 -0.12
N ALA A 43 17.30 -2.32 0.33
CA ALA A 43 18.48 -1.76 0.97
C ALA A 43 18.79 -2.47 2.30
N ALA A 44 17.78 -2.81 3.10
CA ALA A 44 17.94 -3.56 4.34
C ALA A 44 18.49 -4.96 4.08
N SER A 45 17.94 -5.67 3.09
CA SER A 45 18.40 -7.02 2.71
C SER A 45 19.84 -7.00 2.21
N ARG A 46 20.21 -5.96 1.44
CA ARG A 46 21.61 -5.75 1.01
C ARG A 46 22.55 -5.46 2.18
N ALA A 47 22.09 -4.72 3.19
CA ALA A 47 22.90 -4.36 4.36
C ALA A 47 23.07 -5.51 5.37
N LEU A 48 22.01 -6.29 5.59
CA LEU A 48 21.87 -7.17 6.75
C LEU A 48 21.59 -8.65 6.39
N GLY A 49 21.39 -8.96 5.11
CA GLY A 49 21.03 -10.32 4.67
C GLY A 49 19.76 -10.82 5.37
N SER A 50 19.83 -12.03 5.94
CA SER A 50 18.72 -12.66 6.67
C SER A 50 18.31 -11.95 7.96
N ARG A 51 19.07 -10.95 8.41
CA ARG A 51 18.73 -10.09 9.56
C ARG A 51 17.85 -8.89 9.18
N ALA A 52 17.45 -8.78 7.91
CA ALA A 52 16.37 -7.92 7.45
C ALA A 52 15.15 -8.75 7.05
N VAL A 53 14.02 -8.50 7.69
CA VAL A 53 12.76 -9.23 7.43
C VAL A 53 11.68 -8.26 7.00
N GLY A 54 11.13 -8.45 5.80
CA GLY A 54 9.92 -7.76 5.35
C GLY A 54 8.69 -8.41 5.96
N MET A 55 7.81 -7.60 6.56
CA MET A 55 6.53 -8.05 7.10
C MET A 55 5.38 -7.39 6.35
N THR A 56 4.53 -8.19 5.71
CA THR A 56 3.25 -7.70 5.16
C THR A 56 2.11 -8.16 6.06
N ALA A 57 1.38 -7.19 6.60
CA ALA A 57 0.14 -7.44 7.31
C ALA A 57 -0.95 -7.85 6.32
N VAL A 58 -1.57 -9.00 6.56
CA VAL A 58 -2.61 -9.57 5.73
C VAL A 58 -3.93 -9.51 6.47
N SER A 59 -4.92 -8.91 5.83
CA SER A 59 -6.29 -8.84 6.33
C SER A 59 -7.26 -8.85 5.14
N PRO A 60 -8.58 -8.96 5.39
CA PRO A 60 -9.58 -8.80 4.35
C PRO A 60 -9.50 -7.46 3.60
N SER A 61 -8.78 -6.45 4.11
CA SER A 61 -8.67 -5.15 3.46
C SER A 61 -7.52 -5.05 2.44
N LEU A 62 -6.62 -6.02 2.42
CA LEU A 62 -5.52 -6.13 1.45
C LEU A 62 -6.04 -6.80 0.17
N PRO A 63 -6.01 -6.13 -1.01
CA PRO A 63 -6.37 -6.79 -2.26
C PRO A 63 -5.43 -7.97 -2.56
N ALA A 64 -5.98 -9.07 -3.09
CA ALA A 64 -5.21 -10.27 -3.43
C ALA A 64 -4.04 -9.97 -4.38
N SER A 65 -4.27 -9.13 -5.40
CA SER A 65 -3.22 -8.72 -6.33
C SER A 65 -2.07 -7.95 -5.65
N GLU A 66 -2.37 -7.19 -4.59
CA GLU A 66 -1.34 -6.46 -3.84
C GLU A 66 -0.50 -7.40 -2.99
N ARG A 67 -1.11 -8.45 -2.43
CA ARG A 67 -0.39 -9.52 -1.74
C ARG A 67 0.55 -10.25 -2.70
N GLU A 68 0.04 -10.68 -3.86
CA GLU A 68 0.82 -11.39 -4.88
C GLU A 68 2.00 -10.55 -5.37
N ASP A 69 1.78 -9.25 -5.60
CA ASP A 69 2.85 -8.33 -5.97
C ASP A 69 3.89 -8.17 -4.87
N ALA A 70 3.48 -8.04 -3.61
CA ALA A 70 4.41 -7.95 -2.48
C ALA A 70 5.29 -9.20 -2.39
N GLU A 71 4.71 -10.40 -2.49
CA GLU A 71 5.46 -11.66 -2.49
C GLU A 71 6.41 -11.75 -3.69
N ARG A 72 5.96 -11.35 -4.90
CA ARG A 72 6.79 -11.34 -6.10
C ARG A 72 7.98 -10.38 -5.98
N ILE A 73 7.73 -9.12 -5.59
CA ILE A 73 8.77 -8.10 -5.46
C ILE A 73 9.77 -8.49 -4.36
N ALA A 74 9.31 -9.03 -3.24
CA ALA A 74 10.21 -9.52 -2.19
C ALA A 74 11.14 -10.64 -2.69
N ARG A 75 10.61 -11.59 -3.50
CA ARG A 75 11.42 -12.62 -4.14
C ARG A 75 12.43 -12.07 -5.14
N GLU A 76 12.04 -11.09 -5.95
CA GLU A 76 12.95 -10.41 -6.89
C GLU A 76 14.14 -9.75 -6.18
N VAL A 77 13.90 -9.20 -5.00
CA VAL A 77 14.93 -8.59 -4.15
C VAL A 77 15.80 -9.64 -3.46
N GLY A 78 15.34 -10.89 -3.34
CA GLY A 78 15.99 -11.91 -2.51
C GLY A 78 15.83 -11.65 -1.01
N ALA A 79 14.77 -10.96 -0.60
CA ALA A 79 14.50 -10.61 0.79
C ALA A 79 13.78 -11.73 1.54
N GLU A 80 14.07 -11.89 2.83
CA GLU A 80 13.21 -12.65 3.75
C GLU A 80 11.89 -11.89 3.91
N HIS A 81 10.77 -12.53 3.54
CA HIS A 81 9.45 -11.91 3.58
C HIS A 81 8.45 -12.84 4.27
N ARG A 82 7.70 -12.26 5.22
CA ARG A 82 6.73 -12.98 6.03
C ARG A 82 5.38 -12.29 5.97
N LEU A 83 4.35 -13.08 5.70
CA LEU A 83 2.97 -12.66 5.83
C LEU A 83 2.50 -12.90 7.25
N VAL A 84 1.86 -11.91 7.84
CA VAL A 84 1.33 -11.99 9.20
C VAL A 84 -0.10 -11.49 9.19
N GLU A 85 -1.02 -12.27 9.74
CA GLU A 85 -2.41 -11.87 9.84
C GLU A 85 -2.55 -10.67 10.78
N SER A 86 -3.27 -9.64 10.34
CA SER A 86 -3.61 -8.48 11.16
C SER A 86 -5.10 -8.45 11.48
N ALA A 87 -5.42 -7.84 12.60
CA ALA A 87 -6.78 -7.84 13.14
C ALA A 87 -7.38 -6.43 13.19
N GLU A 88 -7.13 -5.58 12.20
CA GLU A 88 -7.60 -4.18 12.25
C GLU A 88 -9.13 -4.07 12.26
N LEU A 89 -9.84 -5.10 11.79
CA LEU A 89 -11.30 -5.21 11.87
C LEU A 89 -11.83 -5.41 13.30
N LEU A 90 -10.96 -5.68 14.28
CA LEU A 90 -11.29 -5.67 15.70
C LEU A 90 -11.18 -4.28 16.34
N ARG A 91 -10.65 -3.29 15.62
CA ARG A 91 -10.54 -1.90 16.10
C ARG A 91 -11.77 -1.11 15.68
N GLU A 92 -12.55 -0.65 16.65
CA GLU A 92 -13.75 0.16 16.39
C GLU A 92 -13.47 1.37 15.51
N GLY A 93 -12.36 2.08 15.73
CA GLY A 93 -11.98 3.24 14.91
C GLY A 93 -11.70 2.90 13.44
N TYR A 94 -11.27 1.66 13.14
CA TYR A 94 -11.15 1.20 11.76
C TYR A 94 -12.52 0.84 11.16
N VAL A 95 -13.32 0.07 11.93
CA VAL A 95 -14.66 -0.39 11.52
C VAL A 95 -15.59 0.78 11.26
N ASN A 96 -15.53 1.86 12.04
CA ASN A 96 -16.35 3.06 11.88
C ASN A 96 -16.10 3.81 10.56
N ASN A 97 -14.98 3.52 9.89
CA ASN A 97 -14.64 4.11 8.60
C ASN A 97 -14.62 5.64 8.62
N GLY A 98 -14.08 6.24 9.68
CA GLY A 98 -13.87 7.69 9.78
C GLY A 98 -12.70 8.18 8.91
N PRO A 99 -12.50 9.51 8.79
CA PRO A 99 -11.33 10.08 8.09
C PRO A 99 -9.99 9.69 8.72
N ASP A 100 -10.01 9.26 9.98
CA ASP A 100 -8.90 8.74 10.79
C ASP A 100 -8.74 7.22 10.69
N ARG A 101 -9.56 6.49 9.91
CA ARG A 101 -9.46 5.02 9.73
C ARG A 101 -8.02 4.54 9.47
N CYS A 102 -7.26 5.30 8.68
CA CYS A 102 -5.87 4.97 8.36
C CYS A 102 -4.94 5.00 9.59
N PHE A 103 -5.22 5.83 10.60
CA PHE A 103 -4.52 5.80 11.88
C PHE A 103 -4.75 4.46 12.57
N HIS A 104 -6.01 4.06 12.77
CA HIS A 104 -6.35 2.80 13.44
C HIS A 104 -5.77 1.56 12.72
N CYS A 105 -5.84 1.55 11.39
CA CYS A 105 -5.22 0.52 10.55
C CYS A 105 -3.70 0.45 10.75
N LYS A 106 -3.01 1.60 10.78
CA LYS A 106 -1.55 1.66 10.97
C LYS A 106 -1.13 1.35 12.40
N SER A 107 -1.92 1.75 13.39
CA SER A 107 -1.68 1.37 14.79
C SER A 107 -1.71 -0.15 14.95
N GLU A 108 -2.64 -0.86 14.29
CA GLU A 108 -2.62 -2.34 14.25
C GLU A 108 -1.34 -2.89 13.65
N LEU A 109 -0.97 -2.38 12.47
CA LEU A 109 0.26 -2.80 11.80
C LEU A 109 1.49 -2.64 12.70
N TYR A 110 1.59 -1.53 13.43
CA TYR A 110 2.76 -1.23 14.25
C TYR A 110 2.77 -1.97 15.59
N ASP A 111 1.61 -2.18 16.22
CA ASP A 111 1.49 -3.03 17.40
C ASP A 111 1.89 -4.47 17.07
N LEU A 112 1.42 -4.99 15.93
CA LEU A 112 1.79 -6.31 15.42
C LEU A 112 3.29 -6.38 15.07
N ALA A 113 3.83 -5.36 14.41
CA ALA A 113 5.26 -5.29 14.10
C ALA A 113 6.13 -5.27 15.36
N ALA A 114 5.70 -4.58 16.42
CA ALA A 114 6.42 -4.55 17.69
C ALA A 114 6.46 -5.95 18.34
N GLN A 115 5.35 -6.68 18.31
CA GLN A 115 5.29 -8.07 18.78
C GLN A 115 6.21 -8.98 17.96
N LYS A 116 6.09 -8.93 16.63
CA LYS A 116 6.90 -9.75 15.72
C LYS A 116 8.38 -9.42 15.75
N ARG A 117 8.75 -8.16 16.00
CA ARG A 117 10.14 -7.75 16.23
C ARG A 117 10.75 -8.53 17.41
N ILE A 118 10.00 -8.67 18.52
CA ILE A 118 10.46 -9.41 19.71
C ILE A 118 10.54 -10.91 19.39
N GLU A 119 9.47 -11.47 18.81
CA GLU A 119 9.38 -12.89 18.43
C GLU A 119 10.52 -13.31 17.49
N TRP A 120 10.86 -12.47 16.51
CA TRP A 120 11.90 -12.74 15.52
C TRP A 120 13.29 -12.23 15.94
N GLN A 121 13.40 -11.70 17.16
CA GLN A 121 14.66 -11.21 17.73
C GLN A 121 15.36 -10.18 16.85
N LEU A 122 14.59 -9.19 16.35
CA LEU A 122 15.07 -8.10 15.51
C LEU A 122 15.21 -6.82 16.35
N ALA A 123 16.12 -5.93 15.97
CA ALA A 123 16.43 -4.75 16.79
C ALA A 123 15.39 -3.64 16.63
N VAL A 124 15.02 -3.31 15.38
CA VAL A 124 14.26 -2.09 15.05
C VAL A 124 13.13 -2.39 14.05
N VAL A 125 11.99 -1.69 14.19
CA VAL A 125 10.94 -1.62 13.15
C VAL A 125 11.18 -0.37 12.28
N VAL A 126 11.15 -0.54 10.96
CA VAL A 126 11.28 0.54 9.98
C VAL A 126 10.12 0.57 8.99
N ASN A 127 9.83 1.74 8.42
CA ASN A 127 8.84 1.92 7.36
C ASN A 127 9.41 2.69 6.15
N GLY A 128 8.62 2.82 5.08
CA GLY A 128 8.98 3.56 3.87
C GLY A 128 8.50 5.01 3.80
N THR A 129 8.16 5.66 4.90
CA THR A 129 7.72 7.07 4.87
C THR A 129 8.84 7.98 4.38
N ASN A 130 8.56 8.85 3.39
CA ASN A 130 9.51 9.85 2.85
C ASN A 130 9.11 11.30 3.22
N LEU A 131 9.95 12.29 2.90
CA LEU A 131 9.72 13.70 3.29
C LEU A 131 8.47 14.32 2.65
N ASP A 132 8.11 13.93 1.42
CA ASP A 132 6.95 14.52 0.74
C ASP A 132 5.63 14.06 1.40
N ASP A 133 5.66 12.95 2.16
CA ASP A 133 4.50 12.47 2.91
C ASP A 133 4.18 13.33 4.14
N LEU A 134 5.14 14.11 4.66
CA LEU A 134 4.98 14.90 5.90
C LEU A 134 4.07 16.12 5.75
N GLY A 135 3.84 16.58 4.52
CA GLY A 135 2.95 17.71 4.23
C GLY A 135 1.48 17.32 4.00
N ASP A 136 1.20 16.03 3.86
CA ASP A 136 -0.15 15.51 3.62
C ASP A 136 -0.87 15.22 4.94
N TYR A 137 -2.19 15.37 4.98
CA TYR A 137 -3.00 14.81 6.07
C TYR A 137 -2.94 13.29 6.02
N ARG A 138 -2.00 12.71 6.78
CA ARG A 138 -1.76 11.26 6.86
C ARG A 138 -1.81 10.80 8.32
N PRO A 139 -3.00 10.43 8.81
CA PRO A 139 -3.18 9.91 10.17
C PRO A 139 -2.26 8.71 10.48
N GLY A 140 -1.85 7.95 9.46
CA GLY A 140 -0.89 6.85 9.62
C GLY A 140 0.52 7.27 10.08
N LEU A 141 0.94 8.52 9.86
CA LEU A 141 2.24 9.03 10.34
C LEU A 141 2.25 9.20 11.86
N GLU A 142 1.14 9.67 12.43
CA GLU A 142 1.00 9.77 13.88
C GLU A 142 1.08 8.39 14.55
N ALA A 143 0.45 7.37 13.95
CA ALA A 143 0.56 5.99 14.43
C ALA A 143 2.03 5.50 14.44
N ALA A 144 2.80 5.81 13.38
CA ALA A 144 4.21 5.42 13.30
C ALA A 144 5.05 6.08 14.40
N LYS A 145 4.81 7.37 14.63
CA LYS A 145 5.49 8.16 15.66
C LYS A 145 5.19 7.64 17.06
N LEU A 146 3.92 7.36 17.37
CA LEU A 146 3.51 6.81 18.67
C LEU A 146 4.11 5.42 18.93
N ALA A 147 4.24 4.59 17.89
CA ALA A 147 4.84 3.27 17.98
C ALA A 147 6.39 3.27 17.95
N GLY A 148 7.03 4.43 17.84
CA GLY A 148 8.49 4.55 17.77
C GLY A 148 9.11 3.91 16.52
N VAL A 149 8.35 3.84 15.43
CA VAL A 149 8.82 3.26 14.15
C VAL A 149 9.75 4.23 13.46
N ARG A 150 10.90 3.73 13.00
CA ARG A 150 11.88 4.54 12.28
C ARG A 150 11.53 4.68 10.80
N SER A 151 11.83 5.83 10.23
CA SER A 151 11.58 6.16 8.82
C SER A 151 12.91 6.53 8.16
N PRO A 152 13.69 5.55 7.66
CA PRO A 152 15.04 5.79 7.13
C PRO A 152 15.11 6.87 6.06
N PHE A 153 14.09 6.98 5.21
CA PHE A 153 14.01 8.04 4.20
C PHE A 153 13.87 9.42 4.82
N VAL A 154 13.03 9.61 5.84
CA VAL A 154 12.93 10.88 6.58
C VAL A 154 14.27 11.21 7.25
N GLU A 155 14.91 10.23 7.89
CA GLU A 155 16.20 10.41 8.56
C GLU A 155 17.32 10.85 7.61
N LEU A 156 17.28 10.40 6.35
CA LEU A 156 18.27 10.75 5.32
C LEU A 156 17.86 11.94 4.45
N GLY A 157 16.66 12.47 4.66
CA GLY A 157 16.09 13.59 3.90
C GLY A 157 15.62 13.24 2.49
N PHE A 158 15.19 11.99 2.26
CA PHE A 158 14.74 11.51 0.95
C PHE A 158 13.34 12.01 0.62
N ARG A 159 13.20 12.48 -0.61
CA ARG A 159 11.95 12.78 -1.30
C ARG A 159 11.58 11.63 -2.24
N LYS A 160 10.37 11.66 -2.79
CA LYS A 160 9.85 10.65 -3.72
C LYS A 160 10.71 10.49 -4.97
N ALA A 161 11.34 11.57 -5.45
CA ALA A 161 12.29 11.52 -6.55
C ALA A 161 13.53 10.69 -6.20
N ASP A 162 14.03 10.84 -4.97
CA ASP A 162 15.18 10.10 -4.45
C ASP A 162 14.87 8.61 -4.32
N VAL A 163 13.67 8.28 -3.82
CA VAL A 163 13.22 6.88 -3.73
C VAL A 163 13.15 6.23 -5.11
N ARG A 164 12.65 6.95 -6.13
CA ARG A 164 12.61 6.45 -7.51
C ARG A 164 14.00 6.23 -8.11
N GLU A 165 14.93 7.15 -7.88
CA GLU A 165 16.33 7.01 -8.30
C GLU A 165 16.95 5.75 -7.68
N VAL A 166 16.79 5.56 -6.37
CA VAL A 166 17.30 4.36 -5.68
C VAL A 166 16.60 3.09 -6.16
N ALA A 167 15.29 3.14 -6.44
CA ALA A 167 14.55 2.00 -6.98
C ALA A 167 15.08 1.55 -8.35
N GLN A 168 15.45 2.53 -9.20
CA GLN A 168 16.07 2.27 -10.50
C GLN A 168 17.48 1.68 -10.36
N GLU A 169 18.30 2.23 -9.46
CA GLU A 169 19.64 1.69 -9.16
C GLU A 169 19.59 0.24 -8.66
N LEU A 170 18.55 -0.10 -7.89
CA LEU A 170 18.28 -1.45 -7.41
C LEU A 170 17.61 -2.37 -8.45
N GLY A 171 17.21 -1.85 -9.61
CA GLY A 171 16.52 -2.62 -10.65
C GLY A 171 15.14 -3.14 -10.26
N LEU A 172 14.44 -2.48 -9.32
CA LEU A 172 13.16 -2.95 -8.78
C LEU A 172 12.04 -2.81 -9.81
N SER A 173 11.35 -3.90 -10.17
CA SER A 173 10.18 -3.86 -11.07
C SER A 173 9.03 -2.98 -10.55
N ALA A 174 9.02 -2.69 -9.25
CA ALA A 174 8.00 -1.89 -8.58
C ALA A 174 8.04 -0.38 -8.91
N TRP A 175 9.04 0.09 -9.67
CA TRP A 175 9.26 1.53 -9.87
C TRP A 175 8.09 2.24 -10.58
N ASP A 176 7.37 1.55 -11.46
CA ASP A 176 6.23 2.08 -12.23
C ASP A 176 4.86 1.62 -11.67
N LYS A 177 4.86 0.93 -10.53
CA LYS A 177 3.61 0.44 -9.94
C LYS A 177 2.78 1.62 -9.39
N PRO A 178 1.49 1.76 -9.76
CA PRO A 178 0.62 2.78 -9.18
C PRO A 178 0.47 2.60 -7.67
N ALA A 179 0.28 3.70 -6.94
CA ALA A 179 0.00 3.64 -5.52
C ALA A 179 -1.31 2.88 -5.27
N ALA A 180 -1.21 1.76 -4.55
CA ALA A 180 -2.36 0.95 -4.19
C ALA A 180 -3.05 1.50 -2.92
N ALA A 181 -4.37 1.52 -2.95
CA ALA A 181 -5.19 1.82 -1.79
C ALA A 181 -5.86 0.53 -1.30
N CYS A 182 -6.03 0.39 0.02
CA CYS A 182 -6.76 -0.74 0.60
C CYS A 182 -8.21 -0.79 0.12
N LEU A 183 -8.84 -1.97 0.22
CA LEU A 183 -10.23 -2.17 -0.20
C LEU A 183 -11.19 -1.27 0.58
N SER A 184 -10.88 -0.90 1.82
CA SER A 184 -11.71 0.00 2.63
C SER A 184 -11.87 1.38 2.00
N SER A 185 -10.96 1.83 1.13
CA SER A 185 -11.15 3.08 0.38
C SER A 185 -12.30 3.01 -0.64
N ARG A 186 -12.88 1.84 -0.88
CA ARG A 186 -14.05 1.65 -1.75
C ARG A 186 -15.36 1.86 -1.01
N ILE A 187 -15.31 1.87 0.32
CA ILE A 187 -16.48 2.01 1.21
C ILE A 187 -16.57 3.48 1.65
N PRO A 188 -17.69 4.19 1.40
CA PRO A 188 -17.90 5.58 1.81
C PRO A 188 -17.62 5.83 3.29
N TYR A 189 -16.98 6.96 3.61
CA TYR A 189 -16.75 7.35 5.01
C TYR A 189 -18.05 7.30 5.83
N GLY A 190 -17.93 6.84 7.08
CA GLY A 190 -19.05 6.62 7.99
C GLY A 190 -19.88 5.37 7.72
N THR A 191 -19.66 4.67 6.60
CA THR A 191 -20.22 3.33 6.37
C THR A 191 -19.27 2.28 6.92
N SER A 192 -19.75 1.39 7.80
CA SER A 192 -18.87 0.46 8.50
C SER A 192 -18.08 -0.44 7.56
N VAL A 193 -16.79 -0.65 7.85
CA VAL A 193 -15.96 -1.64 7.15
C VAL A 193 -16.23 -3.01 7.77
N THR A 194 -16.68 -3.98 6.96
CA THR A 194 -16.92 -5.36 7.40
C THR A 194 -16.23 -6.36 6.47
N PRO A 195 -15.89 -7.57 6.93
CA PRO A 195 -15.32 -8.61 6.08
C PRO A 195 -16.15 -8.87 4.83
N GLU A 196 -17.47 -8.91 4.96
CA GLU A 196 -18.40 -9.21 3.88
C GLU A 196 -18.32 -8.12 2.81
N ARG A 197 -18.40 -6.84 3.20
CA ARG A 197 -18.31 -5.72 2.26
C ARG A 197 -16.96 -5.69 1.54
N LEU A 198 -15.88 -5.97 2.27
CA LEU A 198 -14.53 -6.06 1.70
C LEU A 198 -14.42 -7.21 0.70
N GLN A 199 -15.00 -8.38 1.02
CA GLN A 199 -15.06 -9.51 0.11
C GLN A 199 -15.89 -9.19 -1.15
N GLN A 200 -17.03 -8.51 -1.02
CA GLN A 200 -17.85 -8.11 -2.15
C GLN A 200 -17.09 -7.19 -3.13
N VAL A 201 -16.48 -6.12 -2.61
CA VAL A 201 -15.73 -5.17 -3.47
C VAL A 201 -14.46 -5.80 -4.02
N GLY A 202 -13.71 -6.54 -3.20
CA GLY A 202 -12.45 -7.18 -3.58
C GLY A 202 -12.66 -8.30 -4.60
N GLY A 203 -13.67 -9.15 -4.39
CA GLY A 203 -14.02 -10.21 -5.33
C GLY A 203 -14.51 -9.66 -6.67
N PHE A 204 -15.25 -8.54 -6.67
CA PHE A 204 -15.65 -7.91 -7.92
C PHE A 204 -14.48 -7.22 -8.63
N GLU A 205 -13.58 -6.52 -7.92
CA GLU A 205 -12.34 -5.97 -8.53
C GLU A 205 -11.46 -7.07 -9.13
N ALA A 206 -11.35 -8.23 -8.46
CA ALA A 206 -10.61 -9.39 -8.97
C ALA A 206 -11.23 -9.93 -10.28
N ALA A 207 -12.55 -10.11 -10.33
CA ALA A 207 -13.23 -10.54 -11.54
C ALA A 207 -13.08 -9.54 -12.70
N LEU A 208 -13.11 -8.23 -12.43
CA LEU A 208 -12.83 -7.21 -13.44
C LEU A 208 -11.40 -7.32 -13.99
N ARG A 209 -10.43 -7.61 -13.12
CA ARG A 209 -9.03 -7.83 -13.53
C ARG A 209 -8.89 -9.05 -14.43
N GLU A 210 -9.56 -10.16 -14.11
CA GLU A 210 -9.59 -11.37 -14.94
C GLU A 210 -10.21 -11.12 -16.32
N LEU A 211 -11.23 -10.26 -16.38
CA LEU A 211 -11.82 -9.75 -17.64
C LEU A 211 -10.92 -8.74 -18.37
N GLY A 212 -9.71 -8.48 -17.87
CA GLY A 212 -8.69 -7.64 -18.51
C GLY A 212 -8.76 -6.16 -18.13
N PHE A 213 -9.61 -5.74 -17.19
CA PHE A 213 -9.64 -4.35 -16.71
C PHE A 213 -8.56 -4.13 -15.64
N ARG A 214 -7.39 -3.66 -16.07
CA ARG A 214 -6.20 -3.55 -15.20
C ARG A 214 -6.31 -2.47 -14.13
N ARG A 215 -6.93 -1.33 -14.46
CA ARG A 215 -7.21 -0.23 -13.53
C ARG A 215 -8.71 -0.12 -13.33
N SER A 216 -9.18 -0.79 -12.30
CA SER A 216 -10.59 -0.77 -11.90
C SER A 216 -10.73 -0.47 -10.41
N ARG A 217 -11.85 0.16 -10.05
CA ARG A 217 -12.33 0.23 -8.67
C ARG A 217 -13.80 -0.09 -8.60
N VAL A 218 -14.21 -0.80 -7.55
CA VAL A 218 -15.62 -1.08 -7.27
C VAL A 218 -16.02 -0.30 -6.03
N ARG A 219 -16.74 0.80 -6.19
CA ARG A 219 -17.24 1.62 -5.08
C ARG A 219 -18.52 1.02 -4.53
N TYR A 220 -18.54 0.82 -3.22
CA TYR A 220 -19.67 0.26 -2.50
C TYR A 220 -20.72 1.34 -2.23
N HIS A 221 -21.95 1.09 -2.64
CA HIS A 221 -23.11 1.93 -2.36
C HIS A 221 -24.29 1.01 -1.99
N ASP A 222 -24.13 0.27 -0.89
CA ASP A 222 -25.09 -0.75 -0.41
C ASP A 222 -25.39 -1.80 -1.49
N LYS A 223 -26.58 -1.73 -2.10
CA LYS A 223 -27.00 -2.63 -3.18
C LYS A 223 -26.35 -2.33 -4.53
N ILE A 224 -25.65 -1.21 -4.66
CA ILE A 224 -25.06 -0.73 -5.90
C ILE A 224 -23.53 -0.89 -5.84
N ALA A 225 -22.96 -1.56 -6.85
CA ALA A 225 -21.54 -1.44 -7.18
C ALA A 225 -21.38 -0.39 -8.27
N ARG A 226 -20.66 0.70 -7.97
CA ARG A 226 -20.27 1.69 -8.97
C ARG A 226 -18.82 1.44 -9.41
N ILE A 227 -18.65 1.04 -10.66
CA ILE A 227 -17.35 0.73 -11.25
C ILE A 227 -16.69 2.04 -11.73
N GLU A 228 -15.42 2.22 -11.42
CA GLU A 228 -14.54 3.23 -12.00
C GLU A 228 -13.48 2.51 -12.84
N LEU A 229 -13.37 2.85 -14.13
CA LEU A 229 -12.38 2.29 -15.08
C LEU A 229 -11.58 3.42 -15.75
N ASP A 230 -10.43 3.10 -16.34
CA ASP A 230 -9.80 4.01 -17.31
C ASP A 230 -10.79 4.31 -18.46
N LEU A 231 -10.84 5.55 -18.93
CA LEU A 231 -11.81 5.96 -19.96
C LEU A 231 -11.61 5.20 -21.29
N GLU A 232 -10.38 4.77 -21.56
CA GLU A 232 -10.00 3.97 -22.72
C GLU A 232 -10.63 2.56 -22.71
N ASP A 233 -10.99 2.05 -21.53
CA ASP A 233 -11.62 0.73 -21.35
C ASP A 233 -13.15 0.76 -21.56
N LEU A 234 -13.77 1.95 -21.61
CA LEU A 234 -15.23 2.06 -21.72
C LEU A 234 -15.82 1.45 -22.99
N PRO A 235 -15.25 1.64 -24.20
CA PRO A 235 -15.77 1.01 -25.41
C PRO A 235 -15.85 -0.51 -25.27
N ARG A 236 -14.81 -1.13 -24.72
CA ARG A 236 -14.74 -2.58 -24.48
C ARG A 236 -15.76 -3.05 -23.45
N LEU A 237 -15.96 -2.29 -22.36
CA LEU A 237 -17.00 -2.59 -21.37
C LEU A 237 -18.41 -2.63 -21.99
N LEU A 238 -18.68 -1.76 -22.98
CA LEU A 238 -19.99 -1.64 -23.61
C LEU A 238 -20.29 -2.76 -24.63
N GLU A 239 -19.30 -3.54 -25.03
CA GLU A 239 -19.50 -4.71 -25.88
C GLU A 239 -20.46 -5.70 -25.19
N PRO A 240 -21.47 -6.26 -25.89
CA PRO A 240 -22.53 -7.05 -25.26
C PRO A 240 -22.03 -8.22 -24.41
N ALA A 241 -21.00 -8.94 -24.87
CA ALA A 241 -20.42 -10.08 -24.16
C ALA A 241 -19.70 -9.63 -22.88
N THR A 242 -18.81 -8.64 -22.99
CA THR A 242 -18.07 -8.07 -21.85
C THR A 242 -19.01 -7.47 -20.82
N ARG A 243 -20.00 -6.69 -21.25
CA ARG A 243 -21.02 -6.11 -20.37
C ARG A 243 -21.81 -7.18 -19.62
N GLY A 244 -22.19 -8.26 -20.30
CA GLY A 244 -22.88 -9.40 -19.70
C GLY A 244 -22.03 -10.08 -18.64
N ALA A 245 -20.74 -10.31 -18.92
CA ALA A 245 -19.80 -10.91 -17.99
C ALA A 245 -19.57 -10.03 -16.74
N VAL A 246 -19.40 -8.72 -16.91
CA VAL A 246 -19.25 -7.77 -15.80
C VAL A 246 -20.51 -7.73 -14.92
N LEU A 247 -21.70 -7.70 -15.53
CA LEU A 247 -22.96 -7.73 -14.77
C LEU A 247 -23.09 -9.03 -13.97
N ALA A 248 -22.80 -10.18 -14.58
CA ALA A 248 -22.83 -11.48 -13.92
C ALA A 248 -21.84 -11.54 -12.74
N ALA A 249 -20.62 -11.03 -12.92
CA ALA A 249 -19.61 -10.95 -11.87
C ALA A 249 -20.05 -10.08 -10.68
N GLY A 250 -20.62 -8.91 -10.95
CA GLY A 250 -21.14 -8.04 -9.88
C GLY A 250 -22.30 -8.68 -9.11
N LYS A 251 -23.19 -9.39 -9.82
CA LYS A 251 -24.30 -10.15 -9.20
C LYS A 251 -23.80 -11.31 -8.35
N ALA A 252 -22.80 -12.04 -8.82
CA ALA A 252 -22.17 -13.14 -8.08
C ALA A 252 -21.49 -12.65 -6.78
N ASN A 253 -20.99 -11.42 -6.77
CA ASN A 253 -20.44 -10.75 -5.58
C ASN A 253 -21.51 -10.03 -4.73
N GLY A 254 -22.80 -10.31 -4.97
CA GLY A 254 -23.89 -9.87 -4.10
C GLY A 254 -24.45 -8.46 -4.36
N PHE A 255 -24.06 -7.81 -5.47
CA PHE A 255 -24.65 -6.51 -5.85
C PHE A 255 -25.96 -6.68 -6.63
N VAL A 256 -26.95 -5.86 -6.32
CA VAL A 256 -28.24 -5.82 -7.04
C VAL A 256 -28.12 -4.96 -8.30
N TYR A 257 -27.32 -3.90 -8.26
CA TYR A 257 -27.12 -3.02 -9.39
C TYR A 257 -25.63 -2.85 -9.64
N VAL A 258 -25.25 -2.93 -10.92
CA VAL A 258 -23.89 -2.66 -11.37
C VAL A 258 -23.96 -1.43 -12.25
N THR A 259 -23.25 -0.38 -11.85
CA THR A 259 -23.26 0.92 -12.52
C THR A 259 -21.83 1.32 -12.90
N LEU A 260 -21.72 2.25 -13.83
CA LEU A 260 -20.45 2.82 -14.28
C LEU A 260 -20.39 4.29 -13.84
N ASP A 261 -19.27 4.71 -13.28
CA ASP A 261 -18.97 6.12 -13.13
C ASP A 261 -18.52 6.71 -14.46
N LEU A 262 -19.27 7.69 -14.97
CA LEU A 262 -19.01 8.34 -16.25
C LEU A 262 -17.73 9.20 -16.24
N ALA A 263 -17.25 9.61 -15.07
CA ALA A 263 -15.96 10.29 -14.93
C ALA A 263 -14.76 9.32 -14.94
N GLY A 264 -15.01 8.01 -14.89
CA GLY A 264 -13.99 6.98 -14.86
C GLY A 264 -13.14 7.00 -13.59
N TYR A 265 -11.98 6.33 -13.66
CA TYR A 265 -11.01 6.25 -12.59
C TYR A 265 -10.30 7.59 -12.37
N ARG A 266 -10.32 8.08 -11.13
CA ARG A 266 -9.61 9.29 -10.72
C ARG A 266 -8.94 9.10 -9.36
N MET A 267 -7.69 9.51 -9.24
CA MET A 267 -7.00 9.53 -7.95
C MET A 267 -7.71 10.49 -6.99
N GLY A 268 -7.95 10.06 -5.76
CA GLY A 268 -8.57 10.90 -4.74
C GLY A 268 -10.08 11.10 -4.89
N SER A 269 -10.77 10.46 -5.85
CA SER A 269 -12.23 10.62 -6.05
C SER A 269 -13.06 10.34 -4.79
N HIS A 270 -12.55 9.48 -3.90
CA HIS A 270 -13.18 9.17 -2.62
C HIS A 270 -13.25 10.36 -1.65
N ASN A 271 -12.34 11.34 -1.79
CA ASN A 271 -12.22 12.47 -0.87
C ASN A 271 -13.08 13.67 -1.28
N GLU A 272 -13.73 13.64 -2.44
CA GLU A 272 -14.57 14.76 -2.91
C GLU A 272 -15.72 15.07 -1.94
N VAL A 273 -16.22 14.05 -1.23
CA VAL A 273 -17.24 14.18 -0.19
C VAL A 273 -16.75 14.81 1.12
N LEU A 274 -15.43 14.98 1.29
CA LEU A 274 -14.83 15.64 2.45
C LEU A 274 -14.64 17.15 2.25
N SER A 275 -14.83 17.66 1.04
CA SER A 275 -14.73 19.08 0.70
C SER A 275 -15.68 19.91 1.58
N GLY A 276 -15.13 20.68 2.52
CA GLY A 276 -15.89 21.56 3.44
C GLY A 276 -16.01 21.09 4.90
N ARG A 277 -15.38 19.98 5.31
CA ARG A 277 -15.31 19.56 6.73
C ARG A 277 -13.88 19.62 7.25
N SER A 278 -13.64 20.35 8.33
CA SER A 278 -12.34 20.31 9.04
C SER A 278 -12.10 18.89 9.57
N LEU A 279 -11.09 18.22 9.03
CA LEU A 279 -10.66 16.90 9.49
C LEU A 279 -9.93 17.07 10.83
N ARG A 280 -10.50 16.53 11.91
CA ARG A 280 -9.78 16.31 13.17
C ARG A 280 -9.54 14.81 13.30
N ILE A 281 -8.32 14.44 13.65
CA ILE A 281 -8.05 13.13 14.23
C ILE A 281 -8.68 13.18 15.62
N VAL A 282 -9.61 12.26 15.91
CA VAL A 282 -10.24 12.13 17.23
C VAL A 282 -9.61 10.95 17.94
#